data_AF-A0A8J7HQ07-F1
#
_entry.id   AF-A0A8J7HQ07-F1
#
_cell.length_a   1.000
_cell.length_b   1.000
_cell.length_c   1.000
_cell.angle_alpha   90.00
_cell.angle_beta   90.00
_cell.angle_gamma   90.00
#
_symmetry.space_group_name_H-M   'P 1'
#
loop_
_entity.id
_entity.type
_entity.pdbx_description
1 polymer ?
#
loop_
_entity_poly.entity_id
_entity_poly.type
_entity_poly.pdbx_seq_one_letter_code
_entity_poly.pdbx_strand_id
1 'polypeptide(L)'
;MKQAVLIDTGPIVALINRREQFHQWVTNQFRQIEPPLLTCEAVITEACFLLQNVYGGEAAVISFVQKGIIQVPFRLSEEAVAVFELMQRYQSVPMSLADACLVKMAELYPKSELLTFDSDFRIYRKNREQLISTIMPENS
;
A
#
# COMPACT_ATOMS: atom_id res chain seq x y z
N MET A 1 7.78 10.94 14.60
CA MET A 1 6.84 10.53 13.53
C MET A 1 7.50 9.42 12.72
N LYS A 2 6.72 8.51 12.13
CA LYS A 2 7.23 7.40 11.31
C LYS A 2 7.70 7.94 9.95
N GLN A 3 8.82 7.43 9.45
CA GLN A 3 9.40 7.80 8.15
C GLN A 3 9.46 6.59 7.23
N ALA A 4 9.47 6.82 5.91
CA ALA A 4 9.54 5.76 4.89
C ALA A 4 8.41 4.72 5.01
N VAL A 5 7.16 5.17 5.04
CA VAL A 5 6.00 4.27 5.11
C VAL A 5 5.53 3.91 3.70
N LEU A 6 5.40 2.62 3.43
CA LEU A 6 4.69 2.12 2.25
C LEU A 6 3.19 2.16 2.52
N ILE A 7 2.38 2.50 1.52
CA ILE A 7 0.93 2.54 1.65
C ILE A 7 0.24 1.68 0.60
N ASP A 8 -0.72 0.89 1.08
CA ASP A 8 -1.59 0.02 0.30
C ASP A 8 -2.94 0.70 -0.06
N THR A 9 -3.70 0.08 -0.95
CA THR A 9 -5.00 0.54 -1.46
C THR A 9 -6.00 0.81 -0.34
N GLY A 10 -6.18 -0.15 0.58
CA GLY A 10 -7.19 -0.05 1.64
C GLY A 10 -7.10 1.25 2.47
N PRO A 11 -5.94 1.58 3.05
CA PRO A 11 -5.73 2.83 3.76
C PRO A 11 -5.96 4.10 2.93
N ILE A 12 -5.62 4.12 1.63
CA ILE A 12 -5.91 5.26 0.75
C ILE A 12 -7.42 5.46 0.64
N VAL A 13 -8.16 4.37 0.35
CA VAL A 13 -9.61 4.39 0.24
C VAL A 13 -10.26 4.85 1.54
N ALA A 14 -9.84 4.28 2.68
CA ALA A 14 -10.35 4.65 4.00
C ALA A 14 -10.04 6.09 4.40
N LEU A 15 -8.93 6.67 3.95
CA LEU A 15 -8.62 8.07 4.23
C LEU A 15 -9.57 9.02 3.49
N ILE A 16 -9.96 8.66 2.25
CA ILE A 16 -10.78 9.51 1.38
C ILE A 16 -12.27 9.30 1.66
N ASN A 17 -12.74 8.06 1.74
CA ASN A 17 -14.14 7.73 1.98
C ASN A 17 -14.44 7.70 3.48
N ARG A 18 -15.09 8.76 3.99
CA ARG A 18 -15.46 8.90 5.41
C ARG A 18 -16.41 7.82 5.93
N ARG A 19 -17.03 7.03 5.05
CA ARG A 19 -17.93 5.93 5.41
C ARG A 19 -17.20 4.61 5.65
N GLU A 20 -15.91 4.53 5.31
CA GLU A 20 -15.11 3.33 5.55
C GLU A 20 -14.94 3.07 7.04
N GLN A 21 -15.05 1.80 7.44
CA GLN A 21 -14.98 1.38 8.84
C GLN A 21 -13.70 1.85 9.55
N PHE A 22 -12.58 1.89 8.83
CA PHE A 22 -11.27 2.26 9.36
C PHE A 22 -10.90 3.74 9.10
N HIS A 23 -11.83 4.58 8.63
CA HIS A 23 -11.55 5.99 8.32
C HIS A 23 -10.90 6.75 9.49
N GLN A 24 -11.46 6.60 10.70
CA GLN A 24 -10.93 7.28 11.89
C GLN A 24 -9.56 6.72 12.29
N TRP A 25 -9.37 5.39 12.18
CA TRP A 25 -8.10 4.75 12.49
C TRP A 25 -6.99 5.23 11.55
N VAL A 26 -7.22 5.21 10.23
CA VAL A 26 -6.21 5.65 9.26
C VAL A 26 -5.91 7.13 9.36
N THR A 27 -6.93 7.96 9.65
CA THR A 27 -6.73 9.40 9.90
C THR A 27 -5.81 9.64 11.09
N ASN A 28 -5.92 8.84 12.15
CA ASN A 28 -5.02 8.92 13.31
C ASN A 28 -3.61 8.44 12.98
N GLN A 29 -3.45 7.38 12.20
CA GLN A 29 -2.14 6.92 11.74
C GLN A 29 -1.44 7.98 10.87
N PHE A 30 -2.17 8.61 9.94
CA PHE A 30 -1.63 9.65 9.06
C PHE A 30 -1.05 10.84 9.82
N ARG A 31 -1.60 11.19 10.99
CA ARG A 31 -1.06 12.26 11.85
C ARG A 31 0.31 11.92 12.46
N GLN A 32 0.68 10.65 12.47
CA GLN A 32 1.93 10.14 13.05
C GLN A 32 2.98 9.81 11.98
N ILE A 33 2.64 9.92 10.69
CA ILE A 33 3.50 9.57 9.55
C ILE A 33 4.00 10.85 8.90
N GLU A 34 5.30 10.94 8.64
CA GLU A 34 5.88 12.02 7.84
C GLU A 34 5.74 11.69 6.35
N PRO A 35 5.13 12.56 5.53
CA PRO A 35 5.16 12.41 4.08
C PRO A 35 6.60 12.53 3.53
N PRO A 36 6.88 11.93 2.35
CA PRO A 36 5.95 11.18 1.50
C PRO A 36 5.74 9.74 1.98
N LEU A 37 4.51 9.23 1.79
CA LEU A 37 4.28 7.79 1.76
C LEU A 37 4.61 7.27 0.36
N LEU A 38 5.12 6.04 0.26
CA LEU A 38 5.55 5.46 -1.02
C LEU A 38 4.60 4.34 -1.44
N THR A 39 4.32 4.23 -2.73
CA THR A 39 3.52 3.13 -3.30
C THR A 39 3.86 2.88 -4.78
N CYS A 40 3.04 2.09 -5.48
CA CYS A 40 3.17 1.76 -6.90
C CYS A 40 1.90 2.12 -7.70
N GLU A 41 1.99 2.18 -9.04
CA GLU A 41 0.86 2.53 -9.90
C GLU A 41 -0.30 1.52 -9.78
N ALA A 42 -0.02 0.25 -9.46
CA ALA A 42 -1.06 -0.76 -9.25
C ALA A 42 -1.98 -0.40 -8.07
N VAL A 43 -1.41 0.00 -6.94
CA VAL A 43 -2.16 0.49 -5.77
C VAL A 43 -2.95 1.75 -6.10
N ILE A 44 -2.36 2.71 -6.83
CA ILE A 44 -3.07 3.93 -7.26
C ILE A 44 -4.27 3.57 -8.15
N THR A 45 -4.08 2.62 -9.08
CA THR A 45 -5.13 2.16 -10.00
C THR A 45 -6.29 1.52 -9.24
N GLU A 46 -6.01 0.62 -8.31
CA GLU A 46 -7.03 -0.02 -7.47
C GLU A 46 -7.74 1.00 -6.58
N ALA A 47 -7.03 1.94 -5.97
CA ALA A 47 -7.62 2.99 -5.15
C ALA A 47 -8.59 3.86 -5.96
N CYS A 48 -8.20 4.29 -7.18
CA CYS A 48 -9.10 5.01 -8.08
C CYS A 48 -10.33 4.17 -8.44
N PHE A 49 -10.16 2.89 -8.79
CA PHE A 49 -11.26 2.00 -9.13
C PHE A 49 -12.25 1.82 -7.97
N LEU A 50 -11.77 1.62 -6.74
CA LEU A 50 -12.62 1.48 -5.56
C LEU A 50 -13.34 2.78 -5.19
N LEU A 51 -12.75 3.93 -5.51
CA LEU A 51 -13.29 5.25 -5.23
C LEU A 51 -14.14 5.85 -6.37
N GLN A 52 -14.33 5.15 -7.50
CA GLN A 52 -15.05 5.67 -8.68
C GLN A 52 -16.48 6.14 -8.37
N ASN A 53 -17.14 5.56 -7.36
CA ASN A 53 -18.49 5.92 -6.93
C ASN A 53 -18.53 6.89 -5.73
N VAL A 54 -17.36 7.31 -5.23
CA VAL A 54 -17.24 8.31 -4.16
C VAL A 54 -17.06 9.67 -4.82
N TYR A 55 -17.94 10.63 -4.49
CA TYR A 55 -17.87 11.98 -5.06
C TYR A 55 -16.49 12.61 -4.82
N GLY A 56 -15.76 12.88 -5.90
CA GLY A 56 -14.40 13.43 -5.87
C GLY A 56 -13.30 12.44 -5.45
N GLY A 57 -13.60 11.14 -5.38
CA GLY A 57 -12.70 10.11 -4.89
C GLY A 57 -11.41 9.97 -5.71
N GLU A 58 -11.52 9.73 -7.02
CA GLU A 58 -10.36 9.66 -7.93
C GLU A 58 -9.54 10.95 -7.92
N ALA A 59 -10.22 12.11 -7.97
CA ALA A 59 -9.57 13.41 -7.93
C ALA A 59 -8.76 13.62 -6.62
N ALA A 60 -9.25 13.08 -5.49
CA ALA A 60 -8.53 13.12 -4.23
C ALA A 60 -7.26 12.26 -4.26
N VAL A 61 -7.32 11.04 -4.82
CA VAL A 61 -6.13 10.17 -5.00
C VAL A 61 -5.06 10.90 -5.82
N ILE A 62 -5.45 11.44 -6.98
CA ILE A 62 -4.53 12.18 -7.86
C ILE A 62 -3.98 13.43 -7.15
N SER A 63 -4.79 14.12 -6.34
CA SER A 63 -4.32 15.28 -5.58
C SER A 63 -3.23 14.93 -4.56
N PHE A 64 -3.31 13.75 -3.91
CA PHE A 64 -2.24 13.30 -3.01
C PHE A 64 -0.91 13.09 -3.73
N VAL A 65 -0.95 12.54 -4.95
CA VAL A 65 0.24 12.37 -5.79
C VAL A 65 0.79 13.72 -6.23
N GLN A 66 -0.06 14.61 -6.76
CA GLN A 66 0.34 15.95 -7.21
C GLN A 66 0.98 16.79 -6.11
N LYS A 67 0.48 16.66 -4.87
CA LYS A 67 0.99 17.38 -3.70
C LYS A 67 2.23 16.71 -3.07
N GLY A 68 2.67 15.57 -3.58
CA GLY A 68 3.79 14.80 -3.04
C GLY A 68 3.51 14.17 -1.67
N ILE A 69 2.24 14.04 -1.27
CA ILE A 69 1.85 13.35 -0.03
C ILE A 69 2.07 11.84 -0.21
N ILE A 70 1.73 11.34 -1.40
CA ILE A 70 2.05 10.00 -1.88
C ILE A 70 3.01 10.13 -3.06
N GLN A 71 4.08 9.34 -3.07
CA GLN A 71 4.98 9.19 -4.20
C GLN A 71 4.92 7.78 -4.75
N VAL A 72 5.12 7.66 -6.06
CA VAL A 72 5.05 6.39 -6.79
C VAL A 72 6.42 6.08 -7.42
N PRO A 73 7.45 5.74 -6.61
CA PRO A 73 8.80 5.54 -7.12
C PRO A 73 9.00 4.17 -7.78
N PHE A 74 8.05 3.23 -7.62
CA PHE A 74 8.20 1.87 -8.11
C PHE A 74 8.09 1.80 -9.64
N ARG A 75 8.99 1.05 -10.29
CA ARG A 75 8.92 0.81 -11.74
C ARG A 75 8.81 -0.68 -12.00
N LEU A 76 7.60 -1.12 -12.35
CA LEU A 76 7.33 -2.54 -12.61
C LEU A 76 8.27 -3.14 -13.67
N SER A 77 8.63 -2.38 -14.70
CA SER A 77 9.53 -2.84 -15.76
C SER A 77 10.94 -3.20 -15.25
N GLU A 78 11.41 -2.57 -14.17
CA GLU A 78 12.72 -2.84 -13.58
C GLU A 78 12.68 -4.07 -12.66
N GLU A 79 11.51 -4.38 -12.10
CA GLU A 79 11.33 -5.41 -11.08
C GLU A 79 10.47 -6.59 -11.53
N ALA A 80 10.12 -6.67 -12.83
CA ALA A 80 9.13 -7.60 -13.36
C ALA A 80 9.44 -9.08 -13.05
N VAL A 81 10.72 -9.48 -13.08
CA VAL A 81 11.15 -10.84 -12.75
C VAL A 81 10.86 -11.15 -11.28
N ALA A 82 11.26 -10.28 -10.36
CA ALA A 82 11.04 -10.48 -8.93
C ALA A 82 9.54 -10.46 -8.57
N VAL A 83 8.77 -9.56 -9.18
CA VAL A 83 7.30 -9.51 -9.02
C VAL A 83 6.67 -10.81 -9.51
N PHE A 84 7.05 -11.31 -10.68
CA PHE A 84 6.55 -12.57 -11.21
C PHE A 84 6.88 -13.75 -10.28
N GLU A 85 8.11 -13.84 -9.77
CA GLU A 85 8.53 -14.87 -8.82
C GLU A 85 7.71 -14.84 -7.52
N LEU A 86 7.41 -13.65 -7.00
CA LEU A 86 6.53 -13.49 -5.82
C LEU A 86 5.12 -14.01 -6.11
N MET A 87 4.53 -13.63 -7.24
CA MET A 87 3.20 -14.11 -7.64
C MET A 87 3.15 -15.63 -7.83
N GLN A 88 4.20 -16.24 -8.40
CA GLN A 88 4.29 -17.70 -8.52
C GLN A 88 4.43 -18.37 -7.15
N ARG A 89 5.26 -17.80 -6.27
CA ARG A 89 5.50 -18.34 -4.93
C ARG A 89 4.22 -18.36 -4.10
N TYR A 90 3.43 -17.31 -4.18
CA TYR A 90 2.20 -17.16 -3.39
C TYR A 90 0.95 -17.58 -4.16
N GLN A 91 1.05 -18.36 -5.25
CA GLN A 91 -0.11 -18.77 -6.06
C GLN A 91 -1.24 -19.49 -5.30
N SER A 92 -0.94 -20.06 -4.13
CA SER A 92 -1.92 -20.71 -3.23
C SER A 92 -2.56 -19.77 -2.21
N VAL A 93 -2.23 -18.48 -2.25
CA VAL A 93 -2.76 -17.36 -1.44
C VAL A 93 -3.18 -16.26 -2.43
N PRO A 94 -4.21 -15.44 -2.19
CA PRO A 94 -4.61 -14.43 -3.17
C PRO A 94 -3.61 -13.26 -3.20
N MET A 95 -2.52 -13.40 -3.95
CA MET A 95 -1.57 -12.31 -4.21
C MET A 95 -1.94 -11.54 -5.47
N SER A 96 -2.31 -10.26 -5.32
CA SER A 96 -2.50 -9.35 -6.44
C SER A 96 -1.17 -8.82 -6.99
N LEU A 97 -1.22 -8.15 -8.14
CA LEU A 97 -0.05 -7.42 -8.66
C LEU A 97 0.36 -6.28 -7.70
N ALA A 98 -0.61 -5.59 -7.10
CA ALA A 98 -0.35 -4.54 -6.12
C ALA A 98 0.42 -5.11 -4.91
N ASP A 99 0.00 -6.26 -4.39
CA ASP A 99 0.65 -6.90 -3.25
C ASP A 99 2.08 -7.32 -3.58
N ALA A 100 2.28 -7.97 -4.74
CA ALA A 100 3.60 -8.37 -5.18
C ALA A 100 4.54 -7.17 -5.35
N CYS A 101 4.03 -6.04 -5.86
CA CYS A 101 4.78 -4.80 -5.95
C CYS A 101 5.11 -4.23 -4.57
N LEU A 102 4.17 -4.22 -3.61
CA LEU A 102 4.39 -3.74 -2.25
C LEU A 102 5.40 -4.62 -1.47
N VAL A 103 5.34 -5.94 -1.64
CA VAL A 103 6.35 -6.86 -1.10
C VAL A 103 7.73 -6.50 -1.67
N LYS A 104 7.82 -6.29 -2.99
CA LYS A 104 9.08 -5.90 -3.62
C LYS A 104 9.57 -4.53 -3.16
N MET A 105 8.68 -3.56 -2.99
CA MET A 105 9.01 -2.27 -2.40
C MET A 105 9.54 -2.41 -0.97
N ALA A 106 8.99 -3.31 -0.16
CA ALA A 106 9.49 -3.55 1.20
C ALA A 106 10.92 -4.13 1.22
N GLU A 107 11.35 -4.79 0.14
CA GLU A 107 12.75 -5.19 -0.08
C GLU A 107 13.64 -3.99 -0.44
N LEU A 108 13.17 -3.13 -1.37
CA LEU A 108 13.89 -1.95 -1.83
C LEU A 108 14.05 -0.88 -0.72
N TYR A 109 13.07 -0.80 0.18
CA TYR A 109 13.06 0.10 1.34
C TYR A 109 13.12 -0.72 2.63
N PRO A 110 14.27 -1.31 3.00
CA PRO A 110 14.34 -2.33 4.05
C PRO A 110 13.90 -1.85 5.45
N LYS A 111 13.94 -0.53 5.69
CA LYS A 111 13.52 0.12 6.95
C LYS A 111 12.04 0.56 6.95
N SER A 112 11.30 0.33 5.86
CA SER A 112 9.91 0.76 5.77
C SER A 112 8.97 -0.11 6.58
N GLU A 113 7.91 0.51 7.09
CA GLU A 113 6.69 -0.18 7.53
C GLU A 113 5.62 -0.08 6.43
N LEU A 114 4.76 -1.09 6.30
CA LEU A 114 3.64 -1.11 5.37
C LEU A 114 2.32 -0.79 6.08
N LEU A 115 1.70 0.33 5.74
CA LEU A 115 0.34 0.67 6.14
C LEU A 115 -0.65 -0.05 5.20
N THR A 116 -1.39 -1.02 5.74
CA THR A 116 -2.35 -1.86 4.99
C THR A 116 -3.44 -2.37 5.94
N PHE A 117 -4.52 -2.90 5.38
CA PHE A 117 -5.54 -3.68 6.10
C PHE A 117 -5.56 -5.15 5.69
N ASP A 118 -4.73 -5.56 4.73
CA ASP A 118 -4.74 -6.91 4.20
C ASP A 118 -3.88 -7.84 5.08
N SER A 119 -4.56 -8.75 5.78
CA SER A 119 -3.93 -9.72 6.67
C SER A 119 -2.96 -10.68 5.95
N ASP A 120 -3.05 -10.84 4.63
CA ASP A 120 -2.15 -11.70 3.87
C ASP A 120 -0.70 -11.20 3.87
N PHE A 121 -0.47 -9.90 4.13
CA PHE A 121 0.88 -9.37 4.40
C PHE A 121 1.53 -9.92 5.67
N ARG A 122 0.77 -10.59 6.56
CA ARG A 122 1.34 -11.37 7.68
C ARG A 122 1.95 -12.69 7.19
N ILE A 123 1.54 -13.19 6.03
CA ILE A 123 2.01 -14.43 5.40
C ILE A 123 3.11 -14.13 4.38
N TYR A 124 3.00 -13.01 3.66
CA TYR A 124 4.04 -12.59 2.73
C TYR A 124 5.39 -12.36 3.41
N ARG A 125 6.46 -12.54 2.64
CA ARG A 125 7.85 -12.43 3.10
C ARG A 125 8.64 -11.60 2.11
N LYS A 126 9.42 -10.66 2.64
CA LYS A 126 10.44 -9.94 1.89
C LYS A 126 11.79 -10.65 2.03
N ASN A 127 12.68 -10.52 1.05
CA ASN A 127 14.00 -11.16 1.05
C ASN A 127 13.91 -12.66 1.37
N ARG A 128 12.95 -13.32 0.73
CA ARG A 128 12.56 -14.73 0.88
C ARG A 128 11.92 -15.13 2.21
N GLU A 129 12.45 -14.73 3.36
CA GLU A 129 12.03 -15.30 4.67
C GLU A 129 11.68 -14.24 5.72
N GLN A 130 11.96 -12.97 5.45
CA GLN A 130 11.78 -11.91 6.43
C GLN A 130 10.32 -11.44 6.47
N LEU A 131 9.81 -11.23 7.69
CA LEU A 131 8.51 -10.62 7.89
C LEU A 131 8.51 -9.18 7.36
N ILE A 132 7.37 -8.77 6.81
CA ILE A 132 7.10 -7.38 6.48
C ILE A 132 6.57 -6.72 7.77
N SER A 133 7.18 -5.61 8.17
CA SER A 133 6.68 -4.83 9.29
C SER A 133 5.44 -4.07 8.83
N THR A 134 4.29 -4.29 9.49
CA THR A 134 3.00 -3.74 9.09
C THR A 134 2.42 -2.81 10.14
N ILE A 135 1.69 -1.80 9.67
CA ILE A 135 0.83 -0.93 10.46
C ILE A 135 -0.60 -1.30 10.07
N MET A 136 -1.28 -2.06 10.94
CA MET A 136 -2.62 -2.59 10.72
C MET A 136 -3.46 -2.38 11.98
N PRO A 137 -4.80 -2.29 11.89
CA PRO A 137 -5.65 -2.37 13.05
C PRO A 137 -5.60 -3.79 13.67
N GLU A 138 -5.92 -3.91 14.96
CA GLU A 138 -5.82 -5.20 15.67
C GLU A 138 -6.81 -6.27 15.16
N ASN A 139 -7.90 -5.84 14.51
CA ASN A 139 -9.00 -6.69 14.02
C ASN A 139 -9.14 -6.70 12.48
N SER A 140 -8.08 -6.40 11.73
CA SER A 140 -8.04 -6.55 10.26
C SER A 140 -7.72 -7.97 9.83
#